data_AF-B4MG08-F1
#
_entry.id   AF-B4MG08-F1
#
_cell.length_a   1.000
_cell.length_b   1.000
_cell.length_c   1.000
_cell.angle_alpha   90.00
_cell.angle_beta   90.00
_cell.angle_gamma   90.00
#
_symmetry.space_group_name_H-M   'P 1'
#
loop_
_entity.id
_entity.type
_entity.pdbx_description
1 polymer ?
#
loop_
_entity_poly.entity_id
_entity_poly.type
_entity_poly.pdbx_seq_one_letter_code
_entity_poly.pdbx_strand_id
1 'polypeptide(L)'
;MPTTPTPTTDGSAVLRRRQLLRSVESLRLRVRQVLNCVINLHIEFLVLESNVAALLDEVRSINDDYAEVHRLDSLIEALRNYNGPTICHEWPYPLIFKGTIDEAHVAQILNTTETVPESPCAKDELLLLQSGISASKMTRRSKLWWFTRTRSTKGTCVS
;
A
#
# COMPACT_ATOMS: atom_id res chain seq x y z
N MET A 1 -57.63 -73.92 9.90
CA MET A 1 -56.23 -73.81 9.43
C MET A 1 -55.97 -72.36 9.05
N PRO A 2 -55.32 -71.53 9.88
CA PRO A 2 -54.97 -70.17 9.51
C PRO A 2 -53.59 -70.14 8.83
N THR A 3 -53.53 -69.67 7.60
CA THR A 3 -52.28 -69.41 6.87
C THR A 3 -51.65 -68.11 7.35
N THR A 4 -50.47 -68.20 7.95
CA THR A 4 -49.63 -67.07 8.37
C THR A 4 -49.05 -66.35 7.15
N PRO A 5 -49.17 -65.02 7.02
CA PRO A 5 -48.48 -64.28 5.96
C PRO A 5 -47.01 -64.08 6.34
N THR A 6 -46.11 -64.52 5.46
CA THR A 6 -44.66 -64.27 5.55
C THR A 6 -44.33 -62.79 5.35
N PRO A 7 -43.41 -62.19 6.13
CA PRO A 7 -43.03 -60.79 5.98
C PRO A 7 -42.23 -60.54 4.70
N THR A 8 -42.59 -59.47 4.00
CA THR A 8 -42.09 -59.04 2.70
C THR A 8 -40.66 -58.49 2.77
N THR A 9 -39.69 -59.30 2.32
CA THR A 9 -38.25 -58.94 2.27
C THR A 9 -37.97 -57.76 1.32
N ASP A 10 -38.78 -57.59 0.27
CA ASP A 10 -38.62 -56.56 -0.76
C ASP A 10 -38.79 -55.12 -0.24
N GLY A 11 -39.67 -54.91 0.75
CA GLY A 11 -39.87 -53.58 1.36
C GLY A 11 -38.63 -53.08 2.10
N SER A 12 -37.89 -53.98 2.75
CA SER A 12 -36.68 -53.64 3.50
C SER A 12 -35.53 -53.22 2.58
N ALA A 13 -35.38 -53.87 1.43
CA ALA A 13 -34.35 -53.56 0.45
C ALA A 13 -34.57 -52.18 -0.20
N VAL A 14 -35.82 -51.85 -0.52
CA VAL A 14 -36.21 -50.53 -1.08
C VAL A 14 -35.98 -49.41 -0.07
N LEU A 15 -36.31 -49.62 1.21
CA LEU A 15 -36.05 -48.64 2.26
C LEU A 15 -34.56 -48.40 2.48
N ARG A 16 -33.75 -49.47 2.51
CA ARG A 16 -32.28 -49.37 2.61
C ARG A 16 -31.68 -48.59 1.44
N ARG A 17 -32.14 -48.87 0.21
CA ARG A 17 -31.72 -48.12 -0.99
C ARG A 17 -32.07 -46.64 -0.89
N ARG A 18 -33.27 -46.28 -0.43
CA ARG A 18 -33.67 -44.88 -0.23
C ARG A 18 -32.82 -44.17 0.83
N GLN A 19 -32.48 -44.86 1.91
CA GLN A 19 -31.61 -44.29 2.96
C GLN A 19 -30.19 -44.05 2.44
N LEU A 20 -29.62 -45.00 1.69
CA LEU A 20 -28.32 -44.85 1.05
C LEU A 20 -28.28 -43.68 0.06
N LEU A 21 -29.32 -43.51 -0.76
CA LEU A 21 -29.40 -42.37 -1.69
C LEU A 21 -29.44 -41.03 -0.94
N ARG A 22 -30.17 -40.96 0.19
CA ARG A 22 -30.17 -39.75 1.04
C ARG A 22 -28.81 -39.48 1.67
N SER A 23 -28.10 -40.51 2.13
CA SER A 23 -26.76 -40.32 2.69
C SER A 23 -25.75 -39.89 1.62
N VAL A 24 -25.84 -40.43 0.40
CA VAL A 24 -25.00 -40.01 -0.73
C VAL A 24 -25.27 -38.55 -1.09
N GLU A 25 -26.54 -38.13 -1.15
CA GLU A 25 -26.87 -36.73 -1.42
C GLU A 25 -26.38 -35.80 -0.32
N SER A 26 -26.56 -36.16 0.95
CA SER A 26 -26.00 -35.40 2.08
C SER A 26 -24.47 -35.27 2.00
N LEU A 27 -23.78 -36.37 1.68
CA LEU A 27 -22.34 -36.36 1.49
C LEU A 27 -21.94 -35.45 0.33
N ARG A 28 -22.66 -35.52 -0.80
CA ARG A 28 -22.42 -34.67 -1.98
C ARG A 28 -22.51 -33.18 -1.64
N LEU A 29 -23.51 -32.80 -0.84
CA LEU A 29 -23.67 -31.41 -0.38
C LEU A 29 -22.52 -30.99 0.55
N ARG A 30 -22.11 -31.86 1.48
CA ARG A 30 -20.97 -31.57 2.36
C ARG A 30 -19.66 -31.44 1.59
N VAL A 31 -19.40 -32.31 0.61
CA VAL A 31 -18.22 -32.22 -0.25
C VAL A 31 -18.23 -30.90 -1.01
N ARG A 32 -19.38 -30.48 -1.56
CA ARG A 32 -19.50 -29.19 -2.22
C ARG A 32 -19.21 -28.01 -1.28
N GLN A 33 -19.69 -28.07 -0.03
CA GLN A 33 -19.39 -27.05 0.98
C GLN A 33 -17.90 -26.99 1.30
N VAL A 34 -17.24 -28.14 1.48
CA VAL A 34 -15.80 -28.22 1.71
C VAL A 34 -15.02 -27.66 0.52
N LEU A 35 -15.39 -28.03 -0.71
CA LEU A 35 -14.75 -27.49 -1.92
C LEU A 35 -14.86 -25.97 -2.00
N ASN A 36 -16.04 -25.40 -1.72
CA ASN A 36 -16.21 -23.95 -1.67
C ASN A 36 -15.34 -23.30 -0.58
N CYS A 37 -15.23 -23.95 0.58
CA CYS A 37 -14.36 -23.48 1.66
C CYS A 37 -12.88 -23.50 1.24
N VAL A 38 -12.41 -24.57 0.61
CA VAL A 38 -11.03 -24.67 0.11
C VAL A 38 -10.76 -23.64 -0.98
N ILE A 39 -11.69 -23.42 -1.90
CA ILE A 39 -11.56 -22.39 -2.94
C ILE A 39 -11.42 -21.00 -2.31
N ASN A 40 -12.28 -20.68 -1.34
CA ASN A 40 -12.22 -19.38 -0.65
C ASN A 40 -10.90 -19.21 0.11
N LEU A 41 -10.46 -20.24 0.86
CA LEU A 41 -9.19 -20.23 1.56
C LEU A 41 -8.00 -20.06 0.60
N HIS A 42 -8.05 -20.69 -0.58
CA HIS A 42 -7.00 -20.54 -1.58
C HIS A 42 -6.95 -19.11 -2.13
N ILE A 43 -8.11 -18.49 -2.37
CA ILE A 43 -8.17 -17.07 -2.77
C ILE A 43 -7.56 -16.19 -1.68
N GLU A 44 -7.91 -16.42 -0.41
CA GLU A 44 -7.34 -15.67 0.72
C GLU A 44 -5.82 -15.85 0.83
N PHE A 45 -5.32 -17.07 0.62
CA PHE A 45 -3.89 -17.35 0.61
C PHE A 45 -3.16 -16.60 -0.52
N LEU A 46 -3.72 -16.60 -1.74
CA LEU A 46 -3.13 -15.87 -2.87
C LEU A 46 -3.08 -14.35 -2.61
N VAL A 47 -4.13 -13.80 -2.00
CA VAL A 47 -4.14 -12.37 -1.60
C VAL A 47 -3.06 -12.11 -0.56
N LEU A 48 -2.91 -12.98 0.44
CA LEU A 48 -1.88 -12.86 1.46
C LEU A 48 -0.48 -12.94 0.85
N GLU A 49 -0.24 -13.90 -0.04
CA GLU A 49 1.04 -14.06 -0.76
C GLU A 49 1.41 -12.78 -1.53
N SER A 50 0.44 -12.21 -2.25
CA SER A 50 0.65 -10.94 -2.97
C SER A 50 0.96 -9.78 -2.02
N ASN A 51 0.30 -9.70 -0.87
CA ASN A 51 0.56 -8.65 0.12
C ASN A 51 1.96 -8.78 0.73
N VAL A 52 2.39 -10.02 1.02
CA VAL A 52 3.73 -10.29 1.54
C VAL A 52 4.79 -9.93 0.49
N ALA A 53 4.58 -10.27 -0.78
CA ALA A 53 5.49 -9.89 -1.86
C ALA A 53 5.64 -8.35 -1.97
N ALA A 54 4.52 -7.62 -1.95
CA ALA A 54 4.53 -6.16 -1.98
C ALA A 54 5.28 -5.56 -0.77
N LEU A 55 5.07 -6.11 0.43
CA LEU A 55 5.78 -5.67 1.64
C LEU A 55 7.29 -5.93 1.54
N LEU A 56 7.71 -7.06 0.97
CA LEU A 56 9.13 -7.35 0.76
C LEU A 56 9.77 -6.38 -0.24
N ASP A 57 9.04 -5.97 -1.28
CA ASP A 57 9.51 -4.95 -2.23
C ASP A 57 9.68 -3.58 -1.55
N GLU A 58 8.73 -3.18 -0.70
CA GLU A 58 8.83 -1.95 0.09
C GLU A 58 10.03 -1.97 1.04
N VAL A 59 10.23 -3.06 1.78
CA VAL A 59 11.38 -3.23 2.67
C VAL A 59 12.71 -3.17 1.90
N ARG A 60 12.76 -3.75 0.70
CA ARG A 60 13.95 -3.67 -0.16
C ARG A 60 14.23 -2.23 -0.58
N SER A 61 13.21 -1.49 -1.01
CA SER A 61 13.35 -0.07 -1.36
C SER A 61 13.89 0.75 -0.19
N ILE A 62 13.37 0.54 1.01
CA ILE A 62 13.83 1.24 2.22
C ILE A 62 15.29 0.89 2.53
N ASN A 63 15.67 -0.38 2.36
CA ASN A 63 17.04 -0.81 2.57
C ASN A 63 18.01 -0.17 1.57
N ASP A 64 17.60 -0.03 0.31
CA ASP A 64 18.40 0.65 -0.71
C ASP A 64 18.58 2.15 -0.38
N ASP A 65 17.51 2.81 0.06
CA ASP A 65 17.56 4.21 0.53
C ASP A 65 18.49 4.35 1.75
N TYR A 66 18.40 3.42 2.70
CA TYR A 66 19.28 3.40 3.87
C TYR A 66 20.76 3.19 3.49
N ALA A 67 21.04 2.31 2.52
CA ALA A 67 22.39 2.10 2.03
C ALA A 67 22.96 3.37 1.37
N GLU A 68 22.14 4.13 0.65
CA GLU A 68 22.55 5.41 0.05
C GLU A 68 22.81 6.48 1.12
N VAL A 69 21.95 6.59 2.14
CA VAL A 69 22.18 7.49 3.29
C VAL A 69 23.51 7.15 3.97
N HIS A 70 23.75 5.87 4.24
CA HIS A 70 25.01 5.43 4.85
C HIS A 70 26.23 5.76 3.96
N ARG A 71 26.11 5.62 2.64
CA ARG A 71 27.16 6.00 1.68
C ARG A 71 27.44 7.50 1.75
N LEU A 72 26.40 8.33 1.82
CA LEU A 72 26.52 9.78 1.94
C LEU A 72 27.16 10.18 3.27
N ASP A 73 26.75 9.58 4.38
CA ASP A 73 27.37 9.81 5.69
C ASP A 73 28.87 9.47 5.68
N SER A 74 29.22 8.33 5.07
CA SER A 74 30.62 7.92 4.89
C SER A 74 31.41 8.94 4.05
N LEU A 75 30.79 9.49 2.99
CA LEU A 75 31.41 10.52 2.16
C LEU A 75 31.57 11.84 2.93
N ILE A 76 30.58 12.25 3.71
CA ILE A 76 30.64 13.45 4.54
C ILE A 76 31.78 13.32 5.57
N GLU A 77 31.88 12.17 6.23
CA GLU A 77 32.95 11.92 7.19
C GLU A 77 34.34 11.90 6.53
N ALA A 78 34.44 11.34 5.31
CA ALA A 78 35.68 11.38 4.54
C ALA A 78 36.08 12.82 4.15
N LEU A 79 35.11 13.64 3.74
CA LEU A 79 35.33 15.05 3.41
C LEU A 79 35.70 15.89 4.64
N ARG A 80 35.08 15.60 5.80
CA ARG A 80 35.38 16.29 7.06
C ARG A 80 36.82 16.05 7.52
N ASN A 81 37.33 14.84 7.33
CA ASN A 81 38.69 14.45 7.71
C ASN A 81 39.71 14.65 6.57
N TYR A 82 39.31 15.27 5.46
CA TYR A 82 40.17 15.51 4.32
C TYR A 82 41.11 16.69 4.60
N ASN A 83 42.41 16.39 4.76
CA ASN A 83 43.49 17.38 4.93
C ASN A 83 44.22 17.74 3.63
N GLY A 84 43.69 17.33 2.46
CA GLY A 84 44.28 17.65 1.16
C GLY A 84 43.79 18.99 0.59
N PRO A 85 44.33 19.44 -0.56
CA PRO A 85 43.87 20.66 -1.20
C PRO A 85 42.43 20.48 -1.70
N THR A 86 41.49 21.22 -1.14
CA THR A 86 40.10 21.27 -1.63
C THR A 86 40.09 21.89 -3.02
N ILE A 87 39.85 21.10 -4.06
CA ILE A 87 39.60 21.62 -5.40
C ILE A 87 38.19 22.18 -5.41
N CYS A 88 38.07 23.51 -5.21
CA CYS A 88 36.83 24.24 -5.43
C CYS A 88 36.52 24.17 -6.93
N HIS A 89 35.73 23.20 -7.36
CA HIS A 89 35.10 23.28 -8.66
C HIS A 89 34.09 24.43 -8.60
N GLU A 90 34.43 25.53 -9.27
CA GLU A 90 33.43 26.53 -9.65
C GLU A 90 32.26 25.79 -10.30
N TRP A 91 31.04 26.05 -9.84
CA TRP A 91 29.85 25.47 -10.47
C TRP A 91 29.89 25.80 -11.97
N PRO A 92 29.77 24.83 -12.88
CA PRO A 92 30.00 25.02 -14.31
C PRO A 92 28.93 25.89 -15.01
N TYR A 93 27.99 26.44 -14.24
CA TYR A 93 27.00 27.39 -14.73
C TYR A 93 27.47 28.81 -14.40
N PRO A 94 28.00 29.57 -15.38
CA PRO A 94 28.18 30.99 -15.18
C PRO A 94 26.81 31.59 -14.82
N LEU A 95 26.73 32.32 -13.72
CA LEU A 95 25.60 33.17 -13.40
C LEU A 95 25.59 34.31 -14.42
N ILE A 96 25.09 34.04 -15.63
CA ILE A 96 24.94 35.04 -16.67
C ILE A 96 23.71 35.88 -16.29
N PHE A 97 23.93 36.92 -15.49
CA PHE A 97 22.91 37.93 -15.29
C PHE A 97 22.79 38.75 -16.59
N LYS A 98 21.62 38.70 -17.22
CA LYS A 98 21.31 39.35 -18.52
C LYS A 98 21.15 40.88 -18.43
N GLY A 99 21.93 41.53 -17.56
CA GLY A 99 21.96 42.97 -17.35
C GLY A 99 23.04 43.36 -16.34
N THR A 100 23.51 44.61 -16.39
CA THR A 100 24.38 45.21 -15.36
C THR A 100 23.61 45.23 -14.04
N ILE A 101 23.83 44.23 -13.19
CA ILE A 101 23.35 44.29 -11.82
C ILE A 101 24.36 45.17 -11.08
N ASP A 102 23.93 46.40 -10.77
CA ASP A 102 24.66 47.29 -9.89
C ASP A 102 24.85 46.60 -8.53
N GLU A 103 26.03 46.71 -7.93
CA GLU A 103 26.43 46.02 -6.69
C GLU A 103 25.47 46.36 -5.54
N ALA A 104 24.88 47.56 -5.58
CA ALA A 104 23.81 48.00 -4.68
C ALA A 104 22.52 47.17 -4.80
N HIS A 105 22.17 46.68 -5.99
CA HIS A 105 20.98 45.84 -6.21
C HIS A 105 21.17 44.44 -5.63
N VAL A 106 22.38 43.87 -5.70
CA VAL A 106 22.69 42.56 -5.08
C VAL A 106 22.61 42.68 -3.56
N ALA A 107 23.23 43.73 -2.99
CA ALA A 107 23.18 43.98 -1.56
C ALA A 107 21.76 44.24 -1.06
N GLN A 108 20.91 44.92 -1.85
CA GLN A 108 19.52 45.17 -1.47
C GLN A 108 18.68 43.88 -1.44
N ILE A 109 18.85 42.97 -2.39
CA ILE A 109 18.16 41.66 -2.40
C ILE A 109 18.54 40.83 -1.17
N LEU A 110 19.82 40.83 -0.80
CA LEU A 110 20.31 40.08 0.37
C LEU A 110 19.92 40.74 1.71
N ASN A 111 19.91 42.08 1.79
CA ASN A 111 19.54 42.78 3.03
C ASN A 111 18.02 42.85 3.25
N THR A 112 17.20 42.79 2.19
CA THR A 112 15.74 42.73 2.31
C THR A 112 15.23 41.39 2.79
N THR A 113 16.05 40.34 2.75
CA THR A 113 15.74 39.04 3.34
C THR A 113 16.04 38.95 4.84
N GLU A 114 16.75 39.93 5.43
CA GLU A 114 17.11 39.94 6.87
C GLU A 114 16.29 40.90 7.75
N THR A 115 15.35 41.67 7.22
CA THR A 115 14.59 42.64 8.04
C THR A 115 13.10 42.33 8.15
N VAL A 116 12.72 41.57 9.19
CA VAL A 116 11.46 41.80 9.94
C VAL A 116 11.77 41.63 11.45
N PRO A 117 11.35 42.58 12.32
CA PRO A 117 11.93 42.82 13.64
C PRO A 117 11.37 41.92 14.77
N GLU A 118 12.04 41.95 15.91
CA GLU A 118 11.78 41.14 17.11
C GLU A 118 10.36 41.30 17.73
N SER A 119 9.73 40.13 17.97
CA SER A 119 8.96 39.71 19.17
C SER A 119 7.50 40.20 19.41
N PRO A 120 6.63 39.44 20.12
CA PRO A 120 6.52 37.99 20.34
C PRO A 120 5.13 37.42 19.93
N CYS A 121 5.02 36.08 19.96
CA CYS A 121 3.77 35.29 19.99
C CYS A 121 3.17 34.81 18.65
N ALA A 122 2.65 33.58 18.72
CA ALA A 122 1.97 32.77 17.72
C ALA A 122 2.85 31.93 16.77
N LYS A 123 2.74 30.63 17.00
CA LYS A 123 3.23 29.50 16.22
C LYS A 123 2.58 29.45 14.83
N ASP A 124 3.22 28.65 13.97
CA ASP A 124 2.65 27.95 12.82
C ASP A 124 2.26 28.83 11.63
N GLU A 125 3.18 29.04 10.67
CA GLU A 125 2.85 29.14 9.23
C GLU A 125 4.06 29.27 8.25
N LEU A 126 5.32 29.16 8.70
CA LEU A 126 6.50 29.34 7.84
C LEU A 126 7.20 28.00 7.46
N LEU A 127 6.39 26.99 7.12
CA LEU A 127 6.86 25.74 6.50
C LEU A 127 6.23 25.46 5.12
N LEU A 128 5.47 26.42 4.57
CA LEU A 128 4.69 26.22 3.35
C LEU A 128 5.24 26.90 2.09
N LEU A 129 6.27 27.74 2.20
CA LEU A 129 6.79 28.49 1.03
C LEU A 129 8.12 27.99 0.47
N GLN A 130 8.76 27.00 1.09
CA GLN A 130 10.03 26.43 0.60
C GLN A 130 9.87 25.09 -0.15
N SER A 131 8.67 24.49 -0.15
CA SER A 131 8.35 23.25 -0.86
C SER A 131 7.86 23.45 -2.31
N GLY A 132 7.94 24.68 -2.84
CA GLY A 132 7.32 25.07 -4.12
C GLY A 132 8.13 24.87 -5.41
N ILE A 133 9.44 24.60 -5.34
CA ILE A 133 10.29 24.58 -6.56
C ILE A 133 11.23 23.37 -6.56
N SER A 134 10.67 22.16 -6.55
CA SER A 134 11.20 20.95 -7.19
C SER A 134 10.32 19.74 -6.86
N ALA A 135 9.07 19.79 -7.33
CA ALA A 135 8.22 18.61 -7.42
C ALA A 135 7.86 18.40 -8.89
N SER A 136 8.79 17.78 -9.64
CA SER A 136 8.46 17.16 -10.91
C SER A 136 7.43 16.06 -10.61
N LYS A 137 6.16 16.37 -10.89
CA LYS A 137 5.00 15.52 -10.65
C LYS A 137 5.07 14.28 -11.54
N MET A 138 5.74 13.22 -11.09
CA MET A 138 5.40 11.87 -11.53
C MET A 138 4.02 11.54 -10.94
N THR A 139 2.98 11.91 -11.67
CA THR A 139 1.59 11.56 -11.33
C THR A 139 1.41 10.08 -11.58
N ARG A 140 1.81 9.24 -10.62
CA ARG A 140 1.28 7.87 -10.53
C ARG A 140 -0.19 8.01 -10.15
N ARG A 141 -1.08 7.96 -11.16
CA ARG A 141 -2.51 7.72 -10.96
C ARG A 141 -2.66 6.41 -10.19
N SER A 142 -2.70 6.49 -8.87
CA SER A 142 -3.24 5.44 -8.04
C SER A 142 -4.73 5.37 -8.36
N LYS A 143 -5.09 4.42 -9.23
CA LYS A 143 -6.49 4.00 -9.37
C LYS A 143 -6.81 3.21 -8.11
N LEU A 144 -7.10 3.92 -7.01
CA LEU A 144 -7.97 3.38 -5.96
C LEU A 144 -9.31 3.13 -6.64
N TRP A 145 -9.50 1.90 -7.09
CA TRP A 145 -10.82 1.37 -7.34
C TRP A 145 -11.51 1.27 -5.98
N TRP A 146 -12.21 2.34 -5.62
CA TRP A 146 -13.22 2.31 -4.58
C TRP A 146 -14.26 1.29 -5.02
N PHE A 147 -14.11 0.02 -4.62
CA PHE A 147 -15.24 -0.87 -4.53
C PHE A 147 -16.04 -0.45 -3.30
N THR A 148 -16.86 0.59 -3.46
CA THR A 148 -17.98 0.79 -2.57
C THR A 148 -18.88 -0.42 -2.72
N ARG A 149 -18.81 -1.34 -1.75
CA ARG A 149 -19.80 -2.41 -1.62
C ARG A 149 -21.13 -1.73 -1.32
N THR A 150 -21.96 -1.55 -2.34
CA THR A 150 -23.36 -1.16 -2.18
C THR A 150 -24.07 -2.26 -1.39
N ARG A 151 -24.29 -2.02 -0.09
CA ARG A 151 -25.20 -2.85 0.69
C ARG A 151 -26.61 -2.46 0.28
N SER A 152 -27.17 -3.17 -0.70
CA SER A 152 -28.59 -3.11 -1.03
C SER A 152 -29.38 -3.70 0.15
N THR A 153 -29.88 -2.83 1.03
CA THR A 153 -30.94 -3.19 1.99
C THR A 153 -32.24 -3.30 1.23
N LYS A 154 -32.54 -4.49 0.72
CA LYS A 154 -33.92 -4.89 0.39
C LYS A 154 -34.63 -5.26 1.68
N GLY A 155 -35.62 -4.43 2.03
CA GLY A 155 -36.93 -4.82 2.55
C GLY A 155 -36.97 -5.78 3.73
N THR A 156 -37.00 -5.22 4.93
CA THR A 156 -37.75 -5.80 6.04
C THR A 156 -39.24 -5.67 5.70
N CYS A 157 -39.86 -6.76 5.26
CA CYS A 157 -41.29 -6.98 5.50
C CYS A 157 -41.37 -7.82 6.78
N VAL A 158 -41.83 -7.20 7.86
CA VAL A 158 -42.29 -7.90 9.06
C VAL A 158 -43.77 -7.56 9.20
N SER A 159 -44.55 -8.63 9.19
CA SER A 159 -45.93 -8.85 9.67
C SER A 159 -46.91 -7.68 9.72
#